data_AF-A0A921LE71-F1
#
_entry.id   AF-A0A921LE71-F1
#
_cell.length_a   1.000
_cell.length_b   1.000
_cell.length_c   1.000
_cell.angle_alpha   90.00
_cell.angle_beta   90.00
_cell.angle_gamma   90.00
#
_symmetry.space_group_name_H-M   'P 1'
#
loop_
_entity.id
_entity.type
_entity.pdbx_description
1 polymer ?
#
loop_
_entity_poly.entity_id
_entity_poly.type
_entity_poly.pdbx_seq_one_letter_code
_entity_poly.pdbx_strand_id
1 'polypeptide(L)'
;MFRGLFGGSRFLKKMNPLMELYSYSKNSEKTYKELMALEPLARTKGEKAMFNLNRAGLLYDMYKYEEAADVMREIPSINPEFDAQCAQMKTRIMAAMTRGEHR
;
A
#
# COMPACT_ATOMS: atom_id res chain seq x y z
N MET A 1 19.56 9.47 -17.03
CA MET A 1 19.59 8.14 -17.69
C MET A 1 18.96 7.12 -16.72
N PHE A 2 17.64 6.94 -16.72
CA PHE A 2 16.95 5.95 -15.85
C PHE A 2 15.86 5.17 -16.61
N ARG A 3 16.09 4.94 -17.89
CA ARG A 3 15.11 4.26 -18.77
C ARG A 3 15.18 2.72 -18.70
N GLY A 4 16.05 2.16 -17.85
CA GLY A 4 16.35 0.72 -17.82
C GLY A 4 15.99 -0.05 -16.55
N LEU A 5 15.56 0.60 -15.45
CA LEU A 5 15.36 -0.09 -14.16
C LEU A 5 13.89 -0.27 -13.76
N PHE A 6 12.97 0.53 -14.30
CA PHE A 6 11.53 0.38 -14.03
C PHE A 6 10.81 -0.59 -14.99
N GLY A 7 11.47 -0.99 -16.08
CA GLY A 7 10.89 -1.88 -17.10
C GLY A 7 10.85 -3.37 -16.74
N GLY A 8 11.45 -3.80 -15.62
CA GLY A 8 11.59 -5.23 -15.28
C GLY A 8 10.54 -5.80 -14.32
N SER A 9 10.02 -4.99 -13.39
CA SER A 9 9.12 -5.49 -12.36
C SER A 9 7.74 -5.80 -12.93
N ARG A 10 7.39 -7.09 -13.02
CA ARG A 10 6.05 -7.54 -13.38
C ARG A 10 5.00 -7.08 -12.36
N PHE A 11 5.41 -6.94 -11.10
CA PHE A 11 4.57 -6.44 -10.03
C PHE A 11 4.21 -4.97 -10.24
N LEU A 12 5.22 -4.09 -10.37
CA LEU A 12 4.97 -2.64 -10.54
C LEU A 12 4.18 -2.34 -11.82
N LYS A 13 4.43 -3.08 -12.90
CA LYS A 13 3.66 -2.97 -14.16
C LYS A 13 2.16 -3.24 -13.98
N LYS A 14 1.76 -4.03 -12.99
CA LYS A 14 0.36 -4.33 -12.70
C LYS A 14 -0.19 -3.47 -11.55
N MET A 15 0.61 -3.21 -10.53
CA MET A 15 0.17 -2.44 -9.37
C MET A 15 0.00 -0.95 -9.70
N ASN A 16 0.91 -0.34 -10.46
CA ASN A 16 0.81 1.07 -10.79
C ASN A 16 -0.51 1.45 -11.49
N PRO A 17 -0.91 0.78 -12.60
CA PRO A 17 -2.20 1.10 -13.24
C PRO A 17 -3.40 0.76 -12.36
N LEU A 18 -3.30 -0.27 -11.50
CA LEU A 18 -4.35 -0.58 -10.53
C LEU A 18 -4.55 0.57 -9.53
N MET A 19 -3.48 1.10 -8.97
CA MET A 19 -3.53 2.21 -8.02
C MET A 19 -3.90 3.54 -8.69
N GLU A 20 -3.52 3.74 -9.96
CA GLU A 20 -3.98 4.85 -10.78
C GLU A 20 -5.50 4.78 -11.00
N LEU A 21 -6.04 3.63 -11.41
CA LEU A 21 -7.49 3.42 -11.54
C LEU A 21 -8.22 3.61 -10.20
N TYR A 22 -7.64 3.13 -9.10
CA TYR A 22 -8.15 3.35 -7.76
C TYR A 22 -8.27 4.84 -7.42
N SER A 23 -7.28 5.64 -7.83
CA SER A 23 -7.26 7.08 -7.55
C SER A 23 -8.49 7.82 -8.10
N TYR A 24 -9.08 7.33 -9.20
CA TYR A 24 -10.31 7.87 -9.80
C TYR A 24 -11.57 7.16 -9.29
N SER A 25 -11.56 5.83 -9.25
CA SER A 25 -12.76 5.04 -8.95
C SER A 25 -13.15 5.02 -7.46
N LYS A 26 -12.16 5.18 -6.57
CA LYS A 26 -12.32 5.06 -5.10
C LYS A 26 -12.98 3.76 -4.63
N ASN A 27 -12.92 2.69 -5.43
CA ASN A 27 -13.51 1.40 -5.07
C ASN A 27 -12.51 0.53 -4.30
N SER A 28 -12.39 0.77 -3.00
CA SER A 28 -11.36 0.15 -2.16
C SER A 28 -11.50 -1.37 -2.08
N GLU A 29 -12.72 -1.91 -1.99
CA GLU A 29 -12.95 -3.37 -1.90
C GLU A 29 -12.50 -4.12 -3.16
N LYS A 30 -12.87 -3.59 -4.34
CA LYS A 30 -12.48 -4.20 -5.62
C LYS A 30 -10.97 -4.11 -5.80
N THR A 31 -10.40 -2.93 -5.58
CA THR A 31 -8.95 -2.72 -5.70
C THR A 31 -8.18 -3.60 -4.72
N TYR A 32 -8.66 -3.80 -3.49
CA TYR A 32 -8.03 -4.69 -2.52
C TYR A 32 -7.96 -6.13 -3.03
N LYS A 33 -9.06 -6.66 -3.57
CA LYS A 33 -9.10 -8.01 -4.15
C LYS A 33 -8.12 -8.16 -5.31
N GLU A 34 -8.07 -7.18 -6.21
CA GLU A 34 -7.14 -7.18 -7.34
C GLU A 34 -5.68 -7.04 -6.88
N LEU A 35 -5.41 -6.21 -5.87
CA LEU A 35 -4.09 -6.04 -5.29
C LEU A 35 -3.60 -7.35 -4.69
N MET A 36 -4.41 -8.05 -3.89
CA MET A 36 -4.05 -9.34 -3.29
C MET A 36 -3.63 -10.39 -4.33
N ALA A 37 -4.26 -10.38 -5.52
CA ALA A 37 -3.86 -11.28 -6.61
C ALA A 37 -2.45 -10.98 -7.17
N LEU A 38 -1.89 -9.79 -6.89
CA LEU A 38 -0.54 -9.39 -7.28
C LEU A 38 0.53 -9.77 -6.25
N GLU A 39 0.16 -10.17 -5.03
CA GLU A 39 1.11 -10.50 -3.95
C GLU A 39 2.22 -11.48 -4.40
N PRO A 40 1.93 -12.57 -5.13
CA PRO A 40 2.96 -13.52 -5.57
C PRO A 40 3.97 -12.93 -6.58
N LEU A 41 3.68 -11.75 -7.14
CA LEU A 41 4.57 -11.06 -8.07
C LEU A 41 5.58 -10.17 -7.34
N ALA A 42 5.33 -9.78 -6.09
CA ALA A 42 6.25 -8.97 -5.29
C ALA A 42 7.39 -9.85 -4.75
N ARG A 43 8.57 -9.76 -5.37
CA ARG A 43 9.70 -10.66 -5.07
C ARG A 43 10.74 -10.01 -4.20
N THR A 44 11.05 -8.74 -4.45
CA THR A 44 12.08 -8.00 -3.71
C THR A 44 11.53 -7.42 -2.40
N LYS A 45 12.43 -7.08 -1.48
CA LYS A 45 12.09 -6.39 -0.23
C LYS A 45 11.31 -5.10 -0.49
N GLY A 46 11.74 -4.30 -1.47
CA GLY A 46 11.09 -3.05 -1.84
C GLY A 46 9.69 -3.25 -2.43
N GLU A 47 9.52 -4.24 -3.32
CA GLU A 47 8.21 -4.56 -3.89
C GLU A 47 7.22 -5.04 -2.82
N LYS A 48 7.65 -5.90 -1.90
CA LYS A 48 6.82 -6.36 -0.77
C LYS A 48 6.45 -5.21 0.16
N ALA A 49 7.38 -4.30 0.42
CA ALA A 49 7.11 -3.10 1.20
C ALA A 49 6.07 -2.19 0.51
N MET A 50 6.21 -1.95 -0.80
CA MET A 50 5.23 -1.20 -1.58
C MET A 50 3.86 -1.89 -1.63
N PHE A 51 3.83 -3.22 -1.79
CA PHE A 51 2.60 -4.01 -1.71
C PHE A 51 1.88 -3.76 -0.38
N ASN A 52 2.58 -3.94 0.73
CA ASN A 52 2.02 -3.77 2.07
C ASN A 52 1.59 -2.32 2.34
N LEU A 53 2.33 -1.32 1.86
CA LEU A 53 1.92 0.09 2.01
C LEU A 53 0.60 0.38 1.29
N ASN A 54 0.45 -0.10 0.05
CA ASN A 54 -0.80 0.05 -0.71
C ASN A 54 -1.95 -0.75 -0.07
N ARG A 55 -1.67 -1.96 0.42
CA ARG A 55 -2.63 -2.80 1.14
C ARG A 55 -3.15 -2.09 2.40
N ALA A 56 -2.25 -1.51 3.20
CA ALA A 56 -2.62 -0.76 4.39
C ALA A 56 -3.46 0.49 4.05
N GLY A 57 -3.13 1.21 2.97
CA GLY A 57 -3.93 2.33 2.48
C GLY A 57 -5.37 1.92 2.10
N LEU A 58 -5.53 0.80 1.40
CA LEU A 58 -6.86 0.28 1.04
C LEU A 58 -7.64 -0.18 2.27
N LEU A 59 -6.99 -0.83 3.24
CA LEU A 59 -7.61 -1.20 4.51
C LEU A 59 -8.08 0.04 5.28
N TYR A 60 -7.25 1.09 5.34
CA TYR A 60 -7.64 2.37 5.92
C TYR A 60 -8.88 2.95 5.24
N ASP A 61 -8.93 2.96 3.91
CA ASP A 61 -10.07 3.49 3.16
C ASP A 61 -11.35 2.61 3.31
N MET A 62 -11.19 1.37 3.78
CA MET A 62 -12.29 0.46 4.17
C MET A 62 -12.60 0.51 5.68
N TYR A 63 -12.06 1.48 6.43
CA TYR A 63 -12.27 1.63 7.89
C TYR A 63 -11.71 0.46 8.73
N LYS A 64 -10.82 -0.33 8.13
CA LYS A 64 -10.15 -1.50 8.71
C LYS A 64 -8.82 -1.09 9.34
N TYR A 65 -8.90 -0.21 10.35
CA TYR A 65 -7.71 0.47 10.87
C TYR A 65 -6.77 -0.44 11.66
N GLU A 66 -7.32 -1.42 12.39
CA GLU A 66 -6.51 -2.40 13.10
C GLU A 66 -5.72 -3.27 12.12
N GLU A 67 -6.37 -3.81 11.09
CA GLU A 67 -5.68 -4.59 10.07
C GLU A 67 -4.68 -3.73 9.28
N ALA A 68 -4.99 -2.46 9.02
CA ALA A 68 -4.04 -1.53 8.41
C ALA A 68 -2.81 -1.32 9.30
N ALA A 69 -2.99 -1.16 10.61
CA ALA A 69 -1.90 -1.00 11.57
C ALA A 69 -1.02 -2.26 11.63
N ASP A 70 -1.61 -3.45 11.61
CA ASP A 70 -0.89 -4.73 11.59
C ASP A 70 -0.01 -4.84 10.35
N VAL A 71 -0.56 -4.57 9.16
CA VAL A 71 0.23 -4.58 7.92
C VAL A 71 1.38 -3.58 7.98
N MET A 72 1.16 -2.39 8.55
CA MET A 72 2.21 -1.36 8.69
C MET A 72 3.34 -1.76 9.66
N ARG A 73 3.12 -2.71 10.58
CA ARG A 73 4.16 -3.25 11.47
C ARG A 73 5.11 -4.18 10.73
N GLU A 74 4.63 -4.85 9.69
CA GLU A 74 5.43 -5.79 8.88
C GLU A 74 6.32 -5.10 7.85
N ILE A 75 6.08 -3.82 7.56
CA ILE A 75 6.88 -3.08 6.56
C ILE A 75 8.26 -2.76 7.15
N PRO A 76 9.35 -3.34 6.61
CA PRO A 76 10.69 -3.02 7.06
C PRO A 76 11.12 -1.64 6.54
N SER A 77 12.07 -1.00 7.23
CA SER A 77 12.75 0.18 6.70
C SER A 77 13.46 -0.15 5.39
N ILE A 78 13.27 0.70 4.37
CA ILE A 78 13.84 0.56 3.03
C ILE A 78 14.81 1.69 2.73
N ASN A 79 14.33 2.92 2.80
CA ASN A 79 15.10 4.14 2.59
C ASN A 79 14.31 5.33 3.18
N PRO A 80 14.96 6.50 3.41
CA PRO A 80 14.32 7.62 4.09
C PRO A 80 13.04 8.14 3.42
N GLU A 81 12.98 8.15 2.08
CA GLU A 81 11.80 8.65 1.34
C GLU A 81 10.59 7.72 1.52
N PHE A 82 10.81 6.41 1.40
CA PHE A 82 9.76 5.42 1.59
C PHE A 82 9.33 5.33 3.06
N ASP A 83 10.27 5.43 3.98
CA ASP A 83 10.00 5.39 5.41
C ASP A 83 9.18 6.60 5.87
N ALA A 84 9.39 7.77 5.24
CA ALA A 84 8.55 8.95 5.48
C ALA A 84 7.10 8.73 5.03
N GLN A 85 6.87 8.07 3.89
CA GLN A 85 5.51 7.70 3.45
C GLN A 85 4.85 6.72 4.43
N CYS A 86 5.60 5.74 4.92
CA CYS A 86 5.12 4.80 5.92
C CYS A 86 4.76 5.50 7.24
N ALA A 87 5.58 6.47 7.67
CA ALA A 87 5.31 7.25 8.87
C ALA A 87 4.02 8.08 8.73
N GLN A 88 3.81 8.73 7.59
CA GLN A 88 2.56 9.46 7.32
C GLN A 88 1.33 8.55 7.38
N MET A 89 1.40 7.36 6.78
CA MET A 89 0.30 6.39 6.83
C MET A 89 0.03 5.90 8.25
N LYS A 90 1.07 5.57 9.04
CA LYS A 90 0.94 5.19 10.46
C LYS A 90 0.25 6.28 11.27
N THR A 91 0.64 7.55 11.10
CA THR A 91 0.01 8.68 11.78
C THR A 91 -1.47 8.79 11.45
N ARG A 92 -1.84 8.63 10.17
CA ARG A 92 -3.25 8.65 9.73
C ARG A 92 -4.06 7.53 10.37
N ILE A 93 -3.56 6.30 10.34
CA ILE A 93 -4.21 5.13 10.94
C ILE A 93 -4.42 5.36 12.44
N MET A 94 -3.37 5.75 13.17
CA MET A 94 -3.46 5.99 14.61
C MET A 94 -4.43 7.12 14.96
N ALA A 95 -4.46 8.18 14.17
CA ALA A 95 -5.41 9.27 14.36
C ALA A 95 -6.86 8.82 14.14
N ALA A 96 -7.13 7.95 13.16
CA ALA A 96 -8.47 7.40 12.91
C ALA A 96 -8.92 6.45 14.03
N MET A 97 -8.02 5.59 14.52
CA MET A 97 -8.29 4.71 15.66
C MET A 97 -8.59 5.50 16.94
N THR A 98 -7.83 6.57 17.20
CA THR A 98 -8.01 7.39 18.42
C THR A 98 -9.30 8.19 18.38
N ARG A 99 -9.72 8.65 17.19
CA ARG A 99 -10.95 9.42 17.00
C ARG A 99 -12.21 8.55 16.97
N GLY A 100 -12.08 7.23 17.04
CA GLY A 100 -13.21 6.30 16.98
C GLY A 100 -14.01 6.47 15.69
N GLU A 101 -13.33 6.72 14.56
CA GLU A 101 -13.96 6.90 13.24
C GLU A 101 -14.57 5.57 12.75
N HIS A 102 -15.58 5.06 13.42
CA HIS A 102 -16.34 3.89 13.00
C HIS A 102 -17.48 4.34 12.10
N ARG A 103 -17.60 3.71 10.92
CA ARG A 103 -18.73 3.92 10.01
C ARG A 103 -20.02 3.31 10.57
#